data_AF-A0A377AYL9-F1
#
_entry.id   AF-A0A377AYL9-F1
#
_cell.length_a   1.000
_cell.length_b   1.000
_cell.length_c   1.000
_cell.angle_alpha   90.00
_cell.angle_beta   90.00
_cell.angle_gamma   90.00
#
_symmetry.space_group_name_H-M   'P 1'
#
loop_
_entity.id
_entity.type
_entity.pdbx_description
1 polymer ?
#
loop_
_entity_poly.entity_id
_entity_poly.type
_entity_poly.pdbx_seq_one_letter_code
_entity_poly.pdbx_strand_id
1 'polypeptide(L)'
;MVQRLSLIFTDHTALGDLTLDEMKEASIQWADQQNEVNSDFLPAFRKAVSKADDARGILKAFKALQSRVNKHVGDIDGVTAEGRDILKEHGITPEFIDEIRTDMQREVVSSLQIVARALADANPKSAAIVNRVIGDIEASEGMGALKLFLSRAFNPNGNILPGIIGEAKRYVSEEELEQLDQLLKRFSYNPQTRWQMNQRSMGSVHEKVLSAMNSAIANSSVSEEKALEWADSFITEEVEEARAGQNGGIDLRKELADIYRLTGGKISTLSKVVHHQGRAYANLNGVVAVNLNDETASALWHELGHHLEYSNPGLLEKARSFLKANVEGDKPSFVNIGGRGKPEWCFRSRLSNIYMAKVYPPASVSNTGKIRQKSPTISKTSATEVFSMALQLYHDKEAAAASLMNGDGLLELLLGVAKELNNAD
;
A
#
# COMPACT_ATOMS: atom_id res chain seq x y z
N MET A 1 -18.37 -11.62 3.73
CA MET A 1 -18.66 -12.65 4.75
C MET A 1 -19.57 -12.17 5.90
N VAL A 2 -19.19 -11.14 6.68
CA VAL A 2 -19.98 -10.65 7.85
C VAL A 2 -21.36 -10.10 7.47
N GLN A 3 -21.47 -9.40 6.34
CA GLN A 3 -22.77 -8.89 5.86
C GLN A 3 -23.69 -10.00 5.39
N ARG A 4 -23.17 -11.08 4.77
CA ARG A 4 -23.98 -12.25 4.36
C ARG A 4 -24.44 -13.08 5.58
N LEU A 5 -23.56 -13.32 6.55
CA LEU A 5 -23.93 -13.96 7.82
C LEU A 5 -24.89 -13.08 8.63
N SER A 6 -24.65 -11.76 8.66
CA SER A 6 -25.60 -10.80 9.23
C SER A 6 -26.93 -10.90 8.50
N LEU A 7 -27.00 -10.89 7.17
CA LEU A 7 -28.24 -11.01 6.39
C LEU A 7 -29.00 -12.31 6.73
N ILE A 8 -28.32 -13.46 6.81
CA ILE A 8 -28.92 -14.73 7.23
C ILE A 8 -29.51 -14.65 8.65
N PHE A 9 -28.88 -13.90 9.57
CA PHE A 9 -29.30 -13.79 10.97
C PHE A 9 -30.06 -12.49 11.35
N THR A 10 -30.21 -11.53 10.43
CA THR A 10 -30.89 -10.23 10.64
C THR A 10 -32.13 -10.07 9.80
N ASP A 11 -32.25 -10.83 8.69
CA ASP A 11 -33.53 -10.98 8.02
C ASP A 11 -34.35 -12.05 8.76
N HIS A 12 -34.94 -11.64 9.88
CA HIS A 12 -35.76 -12.49 10.74
C HIS A 12 -37.04 -12.99 10.05
N THR A 13 -37.35 -12.51 8.84
CA THR A 13 -38.52 -12.92 8.08
C THR A 13 -38.34 -14.27 7.40
N ALA A 14 -37.10 -14.66 7.05
CA ALA A 14 -36.77 -16.00 6.52
C ALA A 14 -36.46 -17.03 7.62
N LEU A 15 -36.18 -16.58 8.85
CA LEU A 15 -35.91 -17.44 10.02
C LEU A 15 -37.16 -17.82 10.83
N GLY A 16 -38.33 -17.29 10.46
CA GLY A 16 -39.60 -17.61 11.12
C GLY A 16 -40.01 -19.09 10.99
N ASP A 17 -39.41 -19.81 10.02
CA ASP A 17 -39.82 -21.16 9.64
C ASP A 17 -38.85 -22.27 10.06
N LEU A 18 -37.68 -21.95 10.65
CA LEU A 18 -36.68 -22.95 11.07
C LEU A 18 -36.73 -23.20 12.57
N THR A 19 -36.85 -24.46 12.95
CA THR A 19 -36.64 -24.92 14.33
C THR A 19 -35.20 -24.69 14.76
N LEU A 20 -34.95 -24.65 16.08
CA LEU A 20 -33.60 -24.49 16.61
C LEU A 20 -32.63 -25.58 16.12
N ASP A 21 -33.12 -26.81 15.97
CA ASP A 21 -32.31 -27.94 15.50
C ASP A 21 -31.94 -27.79 14.01
N GLU A 22 -32.89 -27.34 13.17
CA GLU A 22 -32.60 -27.02 11.77
C GLU A 22 -31.61 -25.85 11.66
N MET A 23 -31.72 -24.84 12.52
CA MET A 23 -30.72 -23.76 12.57
C MET A 23 -29.33 -24.28 12.96
N LYS A 24 -29.23 -25.23 13.90
CA LYS A 24 -27.95 -25.83 14.31
C LYS A 24 -27.34 -26.63 13.17
N GLU A 25 -28.13 -27.47 12.52
CA GLU A 25 -27.67 -28.30 11.40
C GLU A 25 -27.19 -27.44 10.23
N ALA A 26 -28.01 -26.48 9.80
CA ALA A 26 -27.66 -25.54 8.73
C ALA A 26 -26.38 -24.74 9.06
N SER A 27 -26.19 -24.35 10.33
CA SER A 27 -24.99 -23.64 10.77
C SER A 27 -23.72 -24.49 10.65
N ILE A 28 -23.80 -25.78 10.99
CA ILE A 28 -22.66 -26.70 10.89
C ILE A 28 -22.35 -27.00 9.42
N GLN A 29 -23.36 -27.34 8.62
CA GLN A 29 -23.20 -27.59 7.19
C GLN A 29 -22.59 -26.39 6.47
N TRP A 30 -23.05 -25.18 6.80
CA TRP A 30 -22.48 -23.96 6.25
C TRP A 30 -20.98 -23.85 6.55
N ALA A 31 -20.58 -24.06 7.81
CA ALA A 31 -19.19 -23.92 8.23
C ALA A 31 -18.28 -24.95 7.57
N ASP A 32 -18.76 -26.18 7.38
CA ASP A 32 -18.04 -27.27 6.73
C ASP A 32 -17.83 -27.04 5.23
N GLN A 33 -18.68 -26.21 4.60
CA GLN A 33 -18.58 -25.84 3.19
C GLN A 33 -17.73 -24.58 2.94
N GLN A 34 -17.24 -23.91 3.99
CA GLN A 34 -16.43 -22.71 3.82
C GLN A 34 -14.94 -23.05 3.74
N ASN A 35 -14.33 -22.89 2.57
CA ASN A 35 -12.89 -23.08 2.35
C ASN A 35 -12.01 -22.15 3.23
N GLU A 36 -12.53 -20.99 3.64
CA GLU A 36 -11.82 -20.02 4.48
C GLU A 36 -11.80 -20.40 5.97
N VAL A 37 -12.57 -21.40 6.38
CA VAL A 37 -12.61 -21.86 7.78
C VAL A 37 -11.60 -22.99 7.97
N ASN A 38 -10.52 -22.70 8.67
CA ASN A 38 -9.54 -23.71 9.07
C ASN A 38 -10.26 -24.86 9.83
N SER A 39 -9.99 -26.10 9.42
CA SER A 39 -10.63 -27.30 9.95
C SER A 39 -10.45 -27.45 11.47
N ASP A 40 -9.36 -26.92 12.04
CA ASP A 40 -9.09 -26.89 13.48
C ASP A 40 -10.09 -26.04 14.27
N PHE A 41 -10.80 -25.12 13.61
CA PHE A 41 -11.80 -24.26 14.27
C PHE A 41 -13.18 -24.93 14.35
N LEU A 42 -13.46 -25.88 13.44
CA LEU A 42 -14.77 -26.53 13.31
C LEU A 42 -15.16 -27.32 14.57
N PRO A 43 -14.30 -28.11 15.25
CA PRO A 43 -14.68 -28.84 16.46
C PRO A 43 -15.22 -27.93 17.57
N ALA A 44 -14.59 -26.77 17.79
CA ALA A 44 -15.02 -25.82 18.80
C ALA A 44 -16.32 -25.11 18.40
N PHE A 45 -16.48 -24.77 17.12
CA PHE A 45 -17.71 -24.19 16.60
C PHE A 45 -18.90 -25.16 16.71
N ARG A 46 -18.75 -26.40 16.23
CA ARG A 46 -19.77 -27.46 16.33
C ARG A 46 -20.22 -27.67 17.77
N LYS A 47 -19.28 -27.74 18.72
CA LYS A 47 -19.57 -27.86 20.15
C LYS A 47 -20.32 -26.65 20.72
N ALA A 48 -20.06 -25.44 20.22
CA ALA A 48 -20.76 -24.25 20.64
C ALA A 48 -22.18 -24.18 20.07
N VAL A 49 -22.37 -24.56 18.80
CA VAL A 49 -23.68 -24.64 18.14
C VAL A 49 -24.55 -25.72 18.79
N SER A 50 -24.01 -26.91 19.05
CA SER A 50 -24.78 -28.01 19.65
C SER A 50 -25.33 -27.65 21.04
N LYS A 51 -24.58 -26.83 21.80
CA LYS A 51 -24.93 -26.34 23.14
C LYS A 51 -25.79 -25.07 23.14
N ALA A 52 -26.15 -24.52 21.99
CA ALA A 52 -26.98 -23.32 21.94
C ALA A 52 -28.43 -23.65 22.32
N ASP A 53 -28.97 -22.92 23.30
CA ASP A 53 -30.37 -23.06 23.74
C ASP A 53 -31.34 -22.17 22.94
N ASP A 54 -30.81 -21.23 22.16
CA ASP A 54 -31.56 -20.31 21.32
C ASP A 54 -30.73 -19.83 20.11
N ALA A 55 -31.36 -19.10 19.19
CA ALA A 55 -30.70 -18.49 18.04
C ALA A 55 -29.57 -17.51 18.44
N ARG A 56 -29.65 -16.90 19.63
CA ARG A 56 -28.59 -15.99 20.12
C ARG A 56 -27.34 -16.76 20.50
N GLY A 57 -27.46 -17.98 21.02
CA GLY A 57 -26.37 -18.91 21.28
C GLY A 57 -25.63 -19.29 20.00
N ILE A 58 -26.38 -19.58 18.93
CA ILE A 58 -25.82 -19.84 17.59
C ILE A 58 -25.06 -18.60 17.10
N LEU A 59 -25.65 -17.41 17.18
CA LEU A 59 -24.99 -16.16 16.79
C LEU A 59 -23.69 -15.91 17.58
N LYS A 60 -23.65 -16.25 18.88
CA LYS A 60 -22.42 -16.17 19.68
C LYS A 60 -21.35 -17.15 19.17
N ALA A 61 -21.73 -18.37 18.78
CA ALA A 61 -20.82 -19.33 18.18
C ALA A 61 -20.21 -18.80 16.87
N PHE A 62 -21.01 -18.20 16.00
CA PHE A 62 -20.53 -17.55 14.78
C PHE A 62 -19.55 -16.41 15.06
N LYS A 63 -19.86 -15.53 16.02
CA LYS A 63 -18.94 -14.44 16.42
C LYS A 63 -17.60 -14.98 16.92
N ALA A 64 -17.62 -16.08 17.68
CA ALA A 64 -16.41 -16.73 18.16
C ALA A 64 -15.60 -17.37 17.02
N LEU A 65 -16.26 -18.08 16.09
CA LEU A 65 -15.64 -18.64 14.90
C LEU A 65 -14.99 -17.54 14.05
N GLN A 66 -15.76 -16.49 13.75
CA GLN A 66 -15.29 -15.32 13.01
C GLN A 66 -14.07 -14.68 13.67
N SER A 67 -14.07 -14.52 15.00
CA SER A 67 -12.92 -13.97 15.70
C SER A 67 -11.66 -14.83 15.54
N ARG A 68 -11.79 -16.16 15.45
CA ARG A 68 -10.67 -17.08 15.22
C ARG A 68 -10.19 -17.03 13.78
N VAL A 69 -11.12 -17.07 12.82
CA VAL A 69 -10.84 -16.92 11.39
C VAL A 69 -10.10 -15.60 11.14
N ASN A 70 -10.63 -14.48 11.63
CA ASN A 70 -9.99 -13.17 11.47
C ASN A 70 -8.59 -13.12 12.09
N LYS A 71 -8.37 -13.79 13.23
CA LYS A 71 -7.05 -13.86 13.86
C LYS A 71 -6.07 -14.67 13.02
N HIS A 72 -6.52 -15.79 12.43
CA HIS A 72 -5.70 -16.66 11.60
C HIS A 72 -5.38 -16.03 10.25
N VAL A 73 -6.38 -15.48 9.56
CA VAL A 73 -6.21 -14.77 8.28
C VAL A 73 -5.36 -13.51 8.47
N GLY A 74 -5.49 -12.83 9.61
CA GLY A 74 -4.69 -11.66 9.97
C GLY A 74 -3.26 -11.99 10.42
N ASP A 75 -2.89 -13.26 10.56
CA ASP A 75 -1.49 -13.63 10.77
C ASP A 75 -0.75 -13.48 9.44
N ILE A 76 0.06 -12.43 9.34
CA ILE A 76 0.78 -12.06 8.12
C ILE A 76 2.25 -12.43 8.19
N ASP A 77 2.75 -13.00 9.29
CA ASP A 77 4.19 -13.23 9.48
C ASP A 77 4.72 -14.24 8.45
N GLY A 78 4.00 -15.34 8.23
CA GLY A 78 4.35 -16.33 7.21
C GLY A 78 4.31 -15.75 5.80
N VAL A 79 3.23 -15.04 5.47
CA VAL A 79 3.02 -14.41 4.15
C VAL A 79 4.11 -13.38 3.85
N THR A 80 4.43 -12.52 4.81
CA THR A 80 5.49 -11.52 4.64
C THR A 80 6.89 -12.13 4.60
N ALA A 81 7.12 -13.25 5.31
CA ALA A 81 8.38 -13.99 5.18
C ALA A 81 8.56 -14.56 3.77
N GLU A 82 7.52 -15.16 3.20
CA GLU A 82 7.56 -15.67 1.83
C GLU A 82 7.80 -14.55 0.80
N GLY A 83 7.11 -13.42 0.93
CA GLY A 83 7.37 -12.27 0.06
C GLY A 83 8.78 -11.71 0.20
N ARG A 84 9.36 -11.74 1.42
CA ARG A 84 10.75 -11.37 1.64
C ARG A 84 11.72 -12.31 0.93
N ASP A 85 11.42 -13.61 0.89
CA ASP A 85 12.25 -14.58 0.18
C ASP A 85 12.19 -14.36 -1.33
N ILE A 86 11.00 -14.05 -1.89
CA ILE A 86 10.87 -13.63 -3.30
C ILE A 86 11.73 -12.37 -3.56
N LEU A 87 11.65 -11.34 -2.73
CA LEU A 87 12.47 -10.13 -2.91
C LEU A 87 13.98 -10.44 -2.89
N LYS A 88 14.44 -11.34 -2.03
CA LYS A 88 15.85 -11.76 -1.98
C LYS A 88 16.29 -12.45 -3.28
N GLU A 89 15.46 -13.33 -3.84
CA GLU A 89 15.73 -14.00 -5.13
C GLU A 89 15.94 -12.99 -6.27
N HIS A 90 15.28 -11.84 -6.19
CA HIS A 90 15.41 -10.72 -7.12
C HIS A 90 16.46 -9.68 -6.68
N GLY A 91 17.31 -10.03 -5.72
CA GLY A 91 18.47 -9.25 -5.31
C GLY A 91 18.13 -8.01 -4.49
N ILE A 92 16.96 -7.97 -3.85
CA ILE A 92 16.64 -7.02 -2.79
C ILE A 92 17.04 -7.67 -1.45
N THR A 93 18.29 -7.41 -1.06
CA THR A 93 18.91 -7.94 0.16
C THR A 93 19.37 -6.80 1.07
N PRO A 94 19.63 -7.04 2.37
CA PRO A 94 20.21 -6.03 3.24
C PRO A 94 21.48 -5.37 2.68
N GLU A 95 22.33 -6.13 2.00
CA GLU A 95 23.55 -5.65 1.36
C GLU A 95 23.25 -4.68 0.21
N PHE A 96 22.24 -4.98 -0.60
CA PHE A 96 21.78 -4.07 -1.65
C PHE A 96 21.22 -2.77 -1.06
N ILE A 97 20.44 -2.84 0.01
CA ILE A 97 19.96 -1.63 0.72
C ILE A 97 21.14 -0.81 1.24
N ASP A 98 22.20 -1.47 1.72
CA ASP A 98 23.42 -0.82 2.21
C ASP A 98 24.24 -0.15 1.10
N GLU A 99 24.29 -0.78 -0.08
CA GLU A 99 24.89 -0.21 -1.29
C GLU A 99 24.18 1.09 -1.68
N ILE A 100 22.84 1.05 -1.77
CA ILE A 100 22.03 2.23 -2.09
C ILE A 100 22.22 3.34 -1.04
N ARG A 101 22.27 3.00 0.25
CA ARG A 101 22.59 3.95 1.32
C ARG A 101 23.95 4.61 1.08
N THR A 102 24.96 3.81 0.78
CA THR A 102 26.34 4.27 0.59
C THR A 102 26.48 5.17 -0.63
N ASP A 103 25.78 4.85 -1.73
CA ASP A 103 25.75 5.70 -2.93
C ASP A 103 25.10 7.05 -2.65
N MET A 104 23.96 7.07 -1.95
CA MET A 104 23.31 8.30 -1.52
C MET A 104 24.21 9.15 -0.63
N GLN A 105 24.86 8.51 0.34
CA GLN A 105 25.80 9.16 1.26
C GLN A 105 26.96 9.81 0.48
N ARG A 106 27.60 9.05 -0.42
CA ARG A 106 28.72 9.53 -1.24
C ARG A 106 28.33 10.73 -2.10
N GLU A 107 27.15 10.68 -2.72
CA GLU A 107 26.64 11.76 -3.56
C GLU A 107 26.41 13.05 -2.76
N VAL A 108 25.74 12.97 -1.59
CA VAL A 108 25.51 14.14 -0.75
C VAL A 108 26.84 14.71 -0.22
N VAL A 109 27.74 13.85 0.25
CA VAL A 109 29.07 14.26 0.72
C VAL A 109 29.85 14.98 -0.38
N SER A 110 29.88 14.42 -1.59
CA SER A 110 30.54 15.04 -2.75
C SER A 110 29.99 16.45 -3.03
N SER A 111 28.67 16.61 -3.06
CA SER A 111 28.06 17.92 -3.24
C SER A 111 28.37 18.91 -2.11
N LEU A 112 28.44 18.44 -0.86
CA LEU A 112 28.83 19.28 0.27
C LEU A 112 30.31 19.63 0.27
N GLN A 113 31.19 18.78 -0.26
CA GLN A 113 32.62 19.08 -0.42
C GLN A 113 32.83 20.24 -1.41
N ILE A 114 32.01 20.33 -2.47
CA ILE A 114 31.98 21.50 -3.36
C ILE A 114 31.67 22.77 -2.57
N VAL A 115 30.62 22.74 -1.74
CA VAL A 115 30.20 23.88 -0.90
C VAL A 115 31.31 24.29 0.07
N ALA A 116 31.93 23.32 0.76
CA ALA A 116 33.00 23.58 1.72
C ALA A 116 34.22 24.21 1.04
N ARG A 117 34.61 23.71 -0.14
CA ARG A 117 35.72 24.25 -0.94
C ARG A 117 35.42 25.66 -1.43
N ALA A 118 34.23 25.90 -1.97
CA ALA A 118 33.80 27.19 -2.50
C ALA A 118 33.80 28.29 -1.43
N LEU A 119 33.51 27.93 -0.18
CA LEU A 119 33.46 28.85 0.96
C LEU A 119 34.74 28.89 1.80
N ALA A 120 35.75 28.07 1.50
CA ALA A 120 36.95 27.95 2.32
C ALA A 120 37.62 29.30 2.59
N ASP A 121 37.75 30.13 1.55
CA ASP A 121 38.35 31.47 1.63
C ASP A 121 37.30 32.58 1.82
N ALA A 122 36.13 32.45 1.18
CA ALA A 122 35.09 33.47 1.19
C ALA A 122 34.35 33.56 2.54
N ASN A 123 34.10 32.42 3.18
CA ASN A 123 33.42 32.32 4.47
C ASN A 123 33.85 31.05 5.25
N PRO A 124 35.02 31.09 5.93
CA PRO A 124 35.59 29.93 6.62
C PRO A 124 34.68 29.35 7.71
N LYS A 125 33.82 30.18 8.32
CA LYS A 125 32.85 29.73 9.34
C LYS A 125 31.79 28.83 8.72
N SER A 126 31.22 29.23 7.58
CA SER A 126 30.26 28.41 6.84
C SER A 126 30.91 27.11 6.34
N ALA A 127 32.14 27.18 5.82
CA ALA A 127 32.89 25.98 5.41
C ALA A 127 33.11 24.99 6.57
N ALA A 128 33.45 25.46 7.77
CA ALA A 128 33.59 24.61 8.96
C ALA A 128 32.28 23.93 9.38
N ILE A 129 31.13 24.60 9.25
CA ILE A 129 29.81 24.00 9.50
C ILE A 129 29.57 22.88 8.49
N VAL A 130 29.83 23.11 7.21
CA VAL A 130 29.64 22.09 6.15
C VAL A 130 30.53 20.87 6.40
N ASN A 131 31.80 21.07 6.78
CA ASN A 131 32.70 19.95 7.10
C ASN A 131 32.23 19.13 8.31
N ARG A 132 31.64 19.77 9.34
CA ARG A 132 31.00 19.03 10.44
C ARG A 132 29.81 18.20 9.92
N VAL A 133 28.95 18.80 9.09
CA VAL A 133 27.80 18.11 8.50
C VAL A 133 28.25 16.90 7.66
N ILE A 134 29.34 17.03 6.90
CA ILE A 134 29.95 15.90 6.17
C ILE A 134 30.34 14.78 7.14
N GLY A 135 31.08 15.10 8.22
CA GLY A 135 31.49 14.10 9.20
C GLY A 135 30.31 13.38 9.87
N ASP A 136 29.23 14.11 10.18
CA ASP A 136 28.01 13.53 10.74
C ASP A 136 27.28 12.60 9.75
N ILE A 137 27.26 12.96 8.45
CA ILE A 137 26.74 12.10 7.37
C ILE A 137 27.60 10.85 7.23
N GLU A 138 28.92 10.99 7.28
CA GLU A 138 29.87 9.88 7.16
C GLU A 138 29.78 8.90 8.34
N ALA A 139 29.47 9.40 9.54
CA ALA A 139 29.26 8.60 10.74
C ALA A 139 27.85 8.00 10.85
N SER A 140 26.94 8.26 9.91
CA SER A 140 25.55 7.79 9.98
C SER A 140 25.45 6.28 9.72
N GLU A 141 25.11 5.51 10.77
CA GLU A 141 24.90 4.07 10.66
C GLU A 141 23.46 3.75 10.20
N GLY A 142 23.34 3.23 8.98
CA GLY A 142 22.07 2.77 8.43
C GLY A 142 21.19 3.86 7.82
N MET A 143 20.21 3.42 7.02
CA MET A 143 19.36 4.31 6.22
C MET A 143 18.49 5.25 7.08
N GLY A 144 18.02 4.77 8.23
CA GLY A 144 17.18 5.58 9.13
C GLY A 144 17.92 6.78 9.74
N ALA A 145 19.17 6.58 10.18
CA ALA A 145 20.01 7.65 10.73
C ALA A 145 20.33 8.69 9.65
N LEU A 146 20.76 8.24 8.47
CA LEU A 146 21.07 9.09 7.33
C LEU A 146 19.86 9.97 6.96
N LYS A 147 18.68 9.39 6.79
CA LYS A 147 17.44 10.12 6.46
C LYS A 147 17.08 11.17 7.50
N LEU A 148 17.14 10.80 8.79
CA LEU A 148 16.85 11.72 9.88
C LEU A 148 17.82 12.90 9.88
N PHE A 149 19.10 12.61 9.65
CA PHE A 149 20.13 13.63 9.58
C PHE A 149 19.91 14.57 8.39
N LEU A 150 19.73 14.02 7.17
CA LEU A 150 19.48 14.81 5.96
C LEU A 150 18.21 15.66 6.07
N SER A 151 17.12 15.07 6.58
CA SER A 151 15.86 15.79 6.82
C SER A 151 16.05 16.98 7.77
N ARG A 152 16.87 16.83 8.81
CA ARG A 152 17.21 17.94 9.70
C ARG A 152 18.10 18.95 8.98
N ALA A 153 19.24 18.51 8.47
CA ALA A 153 20.26 19.37 7.86
C ALA A 153 19.67 20.31 6.79
N PHE A 154 18.75 19.82 5.96
CA PHE A 154 18.13 20.58 4.87
C PHE A 154 16.79 21.25 5.22
N ASN A 155 16.33 21.20 6.46
CA ASN A 155 15.04 21.81 6.84
C ASN A 155 15.05 23.35 6.64
N PRO A 156 14.21 23.90 5.74
CA PRO A 156 14.20 25.33 5.44
C PRO A 156 13.68 26.20 6.59
N ASN A 157 12.93 25.62 7.54
CA ASN A 157 12.28 26.35 8.64
C ASN A 157 13.11 26.39 9.93
N GLY A 158 14.37 25.91 9.91
CA GLY A 158 15.17 25.88 11.13
C GLY A 158 16.66 25.58 11.00
N ASN A 159 17.20 25.32 9.81
CA ASN A 159 18.63 24.99 9.66
C ASN A 159 19.37 25.85 8.64
N ILE A 160 20.68 26.02 8.90
CA ILE A 160 21.56 26.99 8.25
C ILE A 160 22.04 26.48 6.86
N LEU A 161 22.01 25.16 6.62
CA LEU A 161 22.64 24.54 5.45
C LEU A 161 22.06 25.00 4.10
N PRO A 162 20.72 25.11 3.88
CA PRO A 162 20.19 25.65 2.63
C PRO A 162 20.68 27.08 2.34
N GLY A 163 20.81 27.91 3.38
CA GLY A 163 21.36 29.26 3.27
C GLY A 163 22.85 29.25 2.90
N ILE A 164 23.65 28.36 3.52
CA ILE A 164 25.07 28.19 3.21
C ILE A 164 25.26 27.70 1.76
N ILE A 165 24.44 26.76 1.29
CA ILE A 165 24.49 26.30 -0.11
C ILE A 165 24.16 27.46 -1.04
N GLY A 166 23.13 28.27 -0.72
CA GLY A 166 22.78 29.47 -1.49
C GLY A 166 23.91 30.50 -1.56
N GLU A 167 24.73 30.62 -0.51
CA GLU A 167 25.93 31.46 -0.50
C GLU A 167 27.03 30.88 -1.42
N ALA A 168 27.31 29.58 -1.31
CA ALA A 168 28.34 28.89 -2.09
C ALA A 168 28.13 28.97 -3.60
N LYS A 169 26.86 29.02 -4.05
CA LYS A 169 26.50 29.15 -5.47
C LYS A 169 27.14 30.34 -6.20
N ARG A 170 27.59 31.37 -5.46
CA ARG A 170 28.26 32.55 -6.04
C ARG A 170 29.72 32.29 -6.43
N TYR A 171 30.29 31.17 -6.01
CA TYR A 171 31.73 30.88 -6.07
C TYR A 171 32.07 29.57 -6.80
N VAL A 172 31.07 28.91 -7.39
CA VAL A 172 31.21 27.61 -8.07
C VAL A 172 31.09 27.75 -9.59
N SER A 173 31.52 26.73 -10.34
CA SER A 173 31.29 26.67 -11.79
C SER A 173 29.81 26.44 -12.13
N GLU A 174 29.42 26.62 -13.40
CA GLU A 174 28.05 26.31 -13.85
C GLU A 174 27.66 24.84 -13.67
N GLU A 175 28.61 23.91 -13.88
CA GLU A 175 28.39 22.47 -13.68
C GLU A 175 28.13 22.15 -12.19
N GLU A 176 28.91 22.74 -11.31
CA GLU A 176 28.77 22.57 -9.85
C GLU A 176 27.50 23.26 -9.33
N LEU A 177 27.11 24.39 -9.93
CA LEU A 177 25.87 25.09 -9.63
C LEU A 177 24.66 24.18 -9.88
N GLU A 178 24.59 23.54 -11.06
CA GLU A 178 23.51 22.61 -11.41
C GLU A 178 23.43 21.45 -10.40
N GLN A 179 24.58 20.88 -10.03
CA GLN A 179 24.64 19.83 -9.01
C GLN A 179 24.07 20.29 -7.65
N LEU A 180 24.42 21.50 -7.21
CA LEU A 180 23.90 22.06 -5.95
C LEU A 180 22.41 22.41 -6.03
N ASP A 181 21.92 22.85 -7.19
CA ASP A 181 20.51 23.08 -7.46
C ASP A 181 19.68 21.79 -7.40
N GLN A 182 20.17 20.73 -8.04
CA GLN A 182 19.54 19.41 -7.97
C GLN A 182 19.52 18.85 -6.54
N LEU A 183 20.61 19.03 -5.80
CA LEU A 183 20.68 18.64 -4.38
C LEU A 183 19.61 19.37 -3.56
N LEU A 184 19.57 20.71 -3.63
CA LEU A 184 18.60 21.51 -2.89
C LEU A 184 17.16 21.16 -3.26
N LYS A 185 16.87 21.04 -4.57
CA LYS A 185 15.54 20.67 -5.07
C LYS A 185 15.05 19.34 -4.49
N ARG A 186 15.96 18.37 -4.33
CA ARG A 186 15.65 17.06 -3.73
C ARG A 186 15.29 17.15 -2.25
N PHE A 187 15.87 18.09 -1.50
CA PHE A 187 15.64 18.19 -0.05
C PHE A 187 14.72 19.36 0.38
N SER A 188 14.35 20.25 -0.54
CA SER A 188 13.50 21.42 -0.26
C SER A 188 12.00 21.12 -0.24
N TYR A 189 11.55 20.00 -0.83
CA TYR A 189 10.14 19.64 -0.93
C TYR A 189 9.66 18.85 0.31
N ASN A 190 8.82 19.53 1.10
CA ASN A 190 7.87 19.04 2.11
C ASN A 190 8.34 17.88 3.04
N PRO A 191 8.43 18.09 4.38
CA PRO A 191 8.77 17.03 5.35
C PRO A 191 7.81 15.82 5.37
N GLN A 192 6.69 15.88 4.65
CA GLN A 192 5.71 14.80 4.49
C GLN A 192 5.93 13.93 3.25
N THR A 193 6.67 14.39 2.23
CA THR A 193 7.04 13.61 1.02
C THR A 193 8.48 13.15 1.16
N ARG A 194 8.66 12.10 1.98
CA ARG A 194 9.95 11.56 2.43
C ARG A 194 10.65 10.72 1.35
N TRP A 195 11.08 11.31 0.24
CA TRP A 195 11.94 10.57 -0.69
C TRP A 195 13.18 11.36 -1.14
N GLN A 196 14.35 10.76 -0.92
CA GLN A 196 15.64 11.46 -0.87
C GLN A 196 16.75 10.71 -1.61
N MET A 197 16.44 10.02 -2.71
CA MET A 197 17.43 9.24 -3.44
C MET A 197 17.59 9.80 -4.87
N ASN A 198 18.77 9.62 -5.48
CA ASN A 198 18.97 10.05 -6.86
C ASN A 198 18.22 9.12 -7.85
N GLN A 199 18.06 9.61 -9.09
CA GLN A 199 17.34 8.88 -10.14
C GLN A 199 17.98 7.52 -10.47
N ARG A 200 19.31 7.40 -10.40
CA ARG A 200 20.03 6.16 -10.72
C ARG A 200 19.74 5.07 -9.68
N SER A 201 19.90 5.39 -8.40
CA SER A 201 19.58 4.49 -7.30
C SER A 201 18.08 4.16 -7.27
N MET A 202 17.20 5.13 -7.60
CA MET A 202 15.76 4.87 -7.75
C MET A 202 15.49 3.83 -8.82
N GLY A 203 16.11 4.01 -10.00
CA GLY A 203 15.97 3.11 -11.14
C GLY A 203 16.44 1.72 -10.76
N SER A 204 17.60 1.58 -10.13
CA SER A 204 18.13 0.29 -9.69
C SER A 204 17.21 -0.42 -8.69
N VAL A 205 16.62 0.30 -7.75
CA VAL A 205 15.63 -0.27 -6.81
C VAL A 205 14.39 -0.71 -7.56
N HIS A 206 13.83 0.16 -8.41
CA HIS A 206 12.59 -0.13 -9.14
C HIS A 206 12.76 -1.27 -10.14
N GLU A 207 13.90 -1.39 -10.81
CA GLU A 207 14.24 -2.52 -11.69
C GLU A 207 14.14 -3.86 -10.97
N LYS A 208 14.63 -3.94 -9.72
CA LYS A 208 14.52 -5.17 -8.91
C LYS A 208 13.10 -5.43 -8.42
N VAL A 209 12.36 -4.38 -8.08
CA VAL A 209 10.93 -4.48 -7.74
C VAL A 209 10.14 -5.03 -8.93
N LEU A 210 10.36 -4.46 -10.12
CA LEU A 210 9.76 -4.94 -11.36
C LEU A 210 10.16 -6.38 -11.65
N SER A 211 11.42 -6.74 -11.45
CA SER A 211 11.88 -8.13 -11.61
C SER A 211 11.10 -9.11 -10.73
N ALA A 212 10.89 -8.77 -9.45
CA ALA A 212 10.12 -9.58 -8.51
C ALA A 212 8.64 -9.69 -8.88
N MET A 213 8.00 -8.57 -9.21
CA MET A 213 6.59 -8.55 -9.59
C MET A 213 6.34 -9.25 -10.93
N ASN A 214 7.22 -9.06 -11.92
CA ASN A 214 7.15 -9.75 -13.20
C ASN A 214 7.37 -11.25 -13.07
N SER A 215 8.23 -11.69 -12.15
CA SER A 215 8.37 -13.10 -11.82
C SER A 215 7.08 -13.68 -11.24
N ALA A 216 6.40 -12.94 -10.35
CA ALA A 216 5.11 -13.36 -9.81
C ALA A 216 4.02 -13.42 -10.90
N ILE A 217 4.00 -12.47 -11.83
CA ILE A 217 3.09 -12.49 -13.00
C ILE A 217 3.38 -13.70 -13.90
N ALA A 218 4.66 -13.95 -14.21
CA ALA A 218 5.08 -15.05 -15.07
C ALA A 218 4.72 -16.42 -14.48
N ASN A 219 4.85 -16.58 -13.16
CA ASN A 219 4.53 -17.79 -12.41
C ASN A 219 3.06 -17.89 -11.97
N SER A 220 2.18 -17.04 -12.52
CA SER A 220 0.76 -17.06 -12.19
C SER A 220 0.09 -18.40 -12.53
N SER A 221 -0.90 -18.80 -11.73
CA SER A 221 -1.78 -19.93 -12.06
C SER A 221 -2.78 -19.62 -13.19
N VAL A 222 -2.88 -18.36 -13.61
CA VAL A 222 -3.67 -17.91 -14.75
C VAL A 222 -2.76 -17.77 -15.98
N SER A 223 -3.12 -18.46 -17.06
CA SER A 223 -2.39 -18.34 -18.33
C SER A 223 -2.54 -16.95 -18.95
N GLU A 224 -1.59 -16.58 -19.80
CA GLU A 224 -1.62 -15.29 -20.49
C GLU A 224 -2.87 -15.16 -21.37
N GLU A 225 -3.27 -16.22 -22.07
CA GLU A 225 -4.46 -16.24 -22.92
C GLU A 225 -5.72 -15.93 -22.11
N LYS A 226 -5.91 -16.62 -20.98
CA LYS A 226 -7.07 -16.39 -20.11
C LYS A 226 -7.08 -14.98 -19.52
N ALA A 227 -5.90 -14.43 -19.20
CA ALA A 227 -5.79 -13.08 -18.68
C ALA A 227 -6.13 -12.02 -19.75
N LEU A 228 -5.70 -12.24 -20.99
CA LEU A 228 -6.02 -11.37 -22.13
C LEU A 228 -7.52 -11.46 -22.49
N GLU A 229 -8.11 -12.65 -22.48
CA GLU A 229 -9.56 -12.83 -22.66
C GLU A 229 -10.36 -12.08 -21.59
N TRP A 230 -9.92 -12.13 -20.34
CA TRP A 230 -10.51 -11.36 -19.25
C TRP A 230 -10.35 -9.85 -19.49
N ALA A 231 -9.17 -9.38 -19.88
CA ALA A 231 -8.91 -7.98 -20.18
C ALA A 231 -9.79 -7.45 -21.33
N ASP A 232 -9.94 -8.25 -22.40
CA ASP A 232 -10.74 -7.90 -23.59
C ASP A 232 -12.22 -7.65 -23.24
N SER A 233 -12.73 -8.26 -22.16
CA SER A 233 -14.11 -8.03 -21.71
C SER A 233 -14.40 -6.59 -21.21
N PHE A 234 -13.36 -5.79 -20.94
CA PHE A 234 -13.48 -4.41 -20.48
C PHE A 234 -13.12 -3.36 -21.54
N ILE A 235 -12.57 -3.79 -22.68
CA ILE A 235 -12.19 -2.91 -23.78
C ILE A 235 -13.40 -2.77 -24.72
N THR A 236 -14.31 -1.88 -24.34
CA THR A 236 -15.52 -1.59 -25.13
C THR A 236 -15.25 -0.56 -26.22
N GLU A 237 -16.17 -0.44 -27.18
CA GLU A 237 -16.15 0.64 -28.19
C GLU A 237 -16.04 2.02 -27.54
N GLU A 238 -16.77 2.28 -26.43
CA GLU A 238 -16.69 3.52 -25.65
C GLU A 238 -15.26 3.79 -25.13
N VAL A 239 -14.55 2.76 -24.67
CA VAL A 239 -13.17 2.88 -24.17
C VAL A 239 -12.21 3.17 -25.32
N GLU A 240 -12.36 2.49 -26.45
CA GLU A 240 -11.52 2.70 -27.63
C GLU A 240 -11.78 4.06 -28.28
N GLU A 241 -13.04 4.50 -28.37
CA GLU A 241 -13.40 5.85 -28.82
C GLU A 241 -12.81 6.94 -27.92
N ALA A 242 -12.84 6.75 -26.60
CA ALA A 242 -12.26 7.70 -25.65
C ALA A 242 -10.73 7.82 -25.78
N ARG A 243 -10.07 6.79 -26.33
CA ARG A 243 -8.64 6.75 -26.63
C ARG A 243 -8.33 7.23 -28.06
N ALA A 244 -9.29 7.15 -28.98
CA ALA A 244 -9.10 7.49 -30.38
C ALA A 244 -8.73 8.98 -30.58
N GLY A 245 -7.61 9.22 -31.27
CA GLY A 245 -7.12 10.56 -31.58
C GLY A 245 -6.15 11.18 -30.57
N GLN A 246 -5.71 10.41 -29.57
CA GLN A 246 -4.70 10.86 -28.60
C GLN A 246 -3.36 10.17 -28.85
N ASN A 247 -2.26 10.95 -28.79
CA ASN A 247 -0.90 10.41 -28.91
C ASN A 247 -0.40 9.97 -27.52
N GLY A 248 -0.22 8.66 -27.31
CA GLY A 248 0.28 8.09 -26.05
C GLY A 248 -0.80 7.40 -25.22
N GLY A 249 -0.50 7.12 -23.95
CA GLY A 249 -1.40 6.44 -23.01
C GLY A 249 -0.96 5.02 -22.65
N ILE A 250 -1.62 4.46 -21.64
CA ILE A 250 -1.32 3.12 -21.12
C ILE A 250 -1.74 2.02 -22.10
N ASP A 251 -1.02 0.90 -22.10
CA ASP A 251 -1.45 -0.33 -22.77
C ASP A 251 -2.50 -1.05 -21.90
N LEU A 252 -3.73 -0.52 -21.89
CA LEU A 252 -4.79 -0.99 -21.01
C LEU A 252 -4.98 -2.51 -21.03
N ARG A 253 -4.91 -3.12 -22.21
CA ARG A 253 -5.09 -4.57 -22.38
C ARG A 253 -4.01 -5.35 -21.63
N LYS A 254 -2.74 -4.98 -21.83
CA LYS A 254 -1.62 -5.59 -21.14
C LYS A 254 -1.67 -5.33 -19.63
N GLU A 255 -1.96 -4.09 -19.23
CA GLU A 255 -2.01 -3.70 -17.81
C GLU A 255 -3.08 -4.47 -17.03
N LEU A 256 -4.26 -4.67 -17.63
CA LEU A 256 -5.33 -5.50 -17.07
C LEU A 256 -4.89 -6.98 -16.98
N ALA A 257 -4.28 -7.53 -18.02
CA ALA A 257 -3.84 -8.92 -18.01
C ALA A 257 -2.75 -9.17 -16.94
N ASP A 258 -1.78 -8.27 -16.81
CA ASP A 258 -0.66 -8.39 -15.86
C ASP A 258 -1.14 -8.40 -14.41
N ILE A 259 -1.99 -7.44 -14.02
CA ILE A 259 -2.53 -7.40 -12.65
C ILE A 259 -3.48 -8.56 -12.37
N TYR A 260 -4.24 -9.02 -13.36
CA TYR A 260 -5.09 -10.20 -13.22
C TYR A 260 -4.26 -11.46 -12.94
N ARG A 261 -3.13 -11.62 -13.63
CA ARG A 261 -2.17 -12.72 -13.37
C ARG A 261 -1.47 -12.58 -12.03
N LEU A 262 -0.98 -11.39 -11.70
CA LEU A 262 -0.34 -11.13 -10.40
C LEU A 262 -1.24 -11.55 -9.23
N THR A 263 -2.56 -11.35 -9.38
CA THR A 263 -3.56 -11.64 -8.35
C THR A 263 -4.20 -13.03 -8.46
N GLY A 264 -3.70 -13.91 -9.34
CA GLY A 264 -4.25 -15.26 -9.52
C GLY A 264 -5.70 -15.26 -10.04
N GLY A 265 -6.09 -14.22 -10.76
CA GLY A 265 -7.42 -14.05 -11.33
C GLY A 265 -8.51 -13.66 -10.33
N LYS A 266 -8.14 -13.23 -9.11
CA LYS A 266 -9.08 -13.01 -7.99
C LYS A 266 -9.68 -11.59 -7.97
N ILE A 267 -9.84 -10.92 -9.12
CA ILE A 267 -10.49 -9.60 -9.26
C ILE A 267 -11.90 -9.77 -9.87
N SER A 268 -12.80 -10.40 -9.10
CA SER A 268 -14.15 -10.77 -9.54
C SER A 268 -15.20 -9.64 -9.49
N THR A 269 -14.92 -8.53 -8.83
CA THR A 269 -15.90 -7.44 -8.63
C THR A 269 -15.86 -6.40 -9.75
N LEU A 270 -14.80 -6.37 -10.56
CA LEU A 270 -14.68 -5.46 -11.69
C LEU A 270 -15.71 -5.82 -12.77
N SER A 271 -16.46 -4.82 -13.24
CA SER A 271 -17.49 -4.95 -14.26
C SER A 271 -17.31 -3.95 -15.41
N LYS A 272 -16.69 -2.79 -15.17
CA LYS A 272 -16.49 -1.75 -16.19
C LYS A 272 -15.22 -0.94 -15.93
N VAL A 273 -14.49 -0.63 -17.00
CA VAL A 273 -13.44 0.42 -17.02
C VAL A 273 -13.97 1.60 -17.83
N VAL A 274 -13.79 2.82 -17.33
CA VAL A 274 -14.22 4.05 -18.02
C VAL A 274 -13.10 5.09 -18.05
N HIS A 275 -13.02 5.82 -19.17
CA HIS A 275 -12.16 7.00 -19.29
C HIS A 275 -12.72 8.14 -18.43
N HIS A 276 -11.88 8.73 -17.58
CA HIS A 276 -12.25 9.84 -16.70
C HIS A 276 -11.09 10.82 -16.53
N GLN A 277 -11.32 12.10 -16.87
CA GLN A 277 -10.31 13.16 -16.74
C GLN A 277 -10.20 13.75 -15.31
N GLY A 278 -11.09 13.35 -14.40
CA GLY A 278 -11.04 13.76 -13.01
C GLY A 278 -10.17 12.83 -12.16
N ARG A 279 -10.29 12.96 -10.83
CA ARG A 279 -9.61 12.08 -9.89
C ARG A 279 -10.08 10.63 -10.11
N ALA A 280 -9.13 9.73 -10.29
CA ALA A 280 -9.40 8.31 -10.41
C ALA A 280 -10.21 7.77 -9.21
N TYR A 281 -11.05 6.77 -9.47
CA TYR A 281 -11.81 6.09 -8.43
C TYR A 281 -12.25 4.67 -8.84
N ALA A 282 -12.34 3.80 -7.84
CA ALA A 282 -13.03 2.52 -7.86
C ALA A 282 -14.29 2.56 -6.99
N ASN A 283 -15.30 1.76 -7.33
CA ASN A 283 -16.50 1.64 -6.50
C ASN A 283 -17.07 0.22 -6.44
N LEU A 284 -17.94 -0.01 -5.46
CA LEU A 284 -18.57 -1.32 -5.20
C LEU A 284 -19.53 -1.79 -6.30
N ASN A 285 -19.88 -0.95 -7.27
CA ASN A 285 -20.68 -1.35 -8.44
C ASN A 285 -19.82 -1.99 -9.55
N GLY A 286 -18.52 -2.14 -9.32
CA GLY A 286 -17.61 -2.76 -10.27
C GLY A 286 -16.96 -1.79 -11.25
N VAL A 287 -17.03 -0.48 -11.02
CA VAL A 287 -16.48 0.52 -11.95
C VAL A 287 -15.11 0.98 -11.49
N VAL A 288 -14.15 0.96 -12.41
CA VAL A 288 -12.89 1.70 -12.35
C VAL A 288 -12.96 2.86 -13.34
N ALA A 289 -12.76 4.07 -12.84
CA ALA A 289 -12.71 5.29 -13.64
C ALA A 289 -11.33 5.93 -13.52
N VAL A 290 -10.61 6.02 -14.64
CA VAL A 290 -9.21 6.50 -14.68
C VAL A 290 -8.93 7.31 -15.94
N ASN A 291 -7.91 8.15 -15.89
CA ASN A 291 -7.44 8.82 -17.10
C ASN A 291 -6.59 7.84 -17.93
N LEU A 292 -7.21 7.22 -18.92
CA LEU A 292 -6.54 6.27 -19.83
C LEU A 292 -5.44 6.89 -20.69
N ASN A 293 -5.33 8.22 -20.69
CA ASN A 293 -4.31 8.95 -21.43
C ASN A 293 -3.08 9.29 -20.57
N ASP A 294 -3.07 8.88 -19.30
CA ASP A 294 -1.88 9.03 -18.46
C ASP A 294 -0.70 8.23 -19.04
N GLU A 295 0.52 8.73 -18.85
CA GLU A 295 1.75 8.04 -19.30
C GLU A 295 2.05 6.78 -18.48
N THR A 296 1.43 6.63 -17.30
CA THR A 296 1.66 5.52 -16.37
C THR A 296 0.33 4.91 -15.95
N ALA A 297 0.30 3.58 -15.78
CA ALA A 297 -0.89 2.88 -15.28
C ALA A 297 -0.96 2.85 -13.75
N SER A 298 -0.25 3.75 -13.07
CA SER A 298 -0.19 3.87 -11.61
C SER A 298 -1.59 4.01 -10.99
N ALA A 299 -2.42 4.92 -11.52
CA ALA A 299 -3.79 5.09 -11.06
C ALA A 299 -4.67 3.86 -11.35
N LEU A 300 -4.50 3.22 -12.52
CA LEU A 300 -5.24 2.00 -12.86
C LEU A 300 -4.93 0.87 -11.87
N TRP A 301 -3.65 0.61 -11.59
CA TRP A 301 -3.25 -0.42 -10.63
C TRP A 301 -3.71 -0.11 -9.21
N HIS A 302 -3.71 1.17 -8.81
CA HIS A 302 -4.27 1.61 -7.55
C HIS A 302 -5.77 1.26 -7.43
N GLU A 303 -6.57 1.68 -8.41
CA GLU A 303 -8.02 1.44 -8.39
C GLU A 303 -8.38 -0.06 -8.50
N LEU A 304 -7.61 -0.84 -9.26
CA LEU A 304 -7.77 -2.29 -9.32
C LEU A 304 -7.40 -2.98 -8.00
N GLY A 305 -6.49 -2.41 -7.22
CA GLY A 305 -6.19 -2.90 -5.87
C GLY A 305 -7.38 -2.78 -4.91
N HIS A 306 -8.24 -1.78 -5.07
CA HIS A 306 -9.51 -1.75 -4.34
C HIS A 306 -10.43 -2.89 -4.74
N HIS A 307 -10.52 -3.22 -6.03
CA HIS A 307 -11.30 -4.37 -6.50
C HIS A 307 -10.74 -5.71 -6.02
N LEU A 308 -9.41 -5.83 -5.90
CA LEU A 308 -8.77 -6.98 -5.27
C LEU A 308 -9.24 -7.14 -3.81
N GLU A 309 -9.24 -6.08 -3.01
CA GLU A 309 -9.76 -6.10 -1.63
C GLU A 309 -11.27 -6.37 -1.58
N TYR A 310 -12.07 -5.80 -2.49
CA TYR A 310 -13.52 -6.04 -2.57
C TYR A 310 -13.85 -7.49 -2.91
N SER A 311 -13.08 -8.09 -3.81
CA SER A 311 -13.23 -9.49 -4.22
C SER A 311 -12.78 -10.49 -3.17
N ASN A 312 -11.87 -10.10 -2.28
CA ASN A 312 -11.23 -11.01 -1.33
C ASN A 312 -11.30 -10.43 0.10
N PRO A 313 -12.41 -10.64 0.83
CA PRO A 313 -12.61 -10.08 2.16
C PRO A 313 -11.52 -10.46 3.19
N GLY A 314 -10.84 -11.60 3.00
CA GLY A 314 -9.70 -12.00 3.83
C GLY A 314 -8.51 -11.04 3.73
N LEU A 315 -8.32 -10.39 2.58
CA LEU A 315 -7.26 -9.40 2.39
C LEU A 315 -7.45 -8.18 3.29
N LEU A 316 -8.69 -7.78 3.55
CA LEU A 316 -8.96 -6.68 4.49
C LEU A 316 -8.44 -7.00 5.90
N GLU A 317 -8.50 -8.26 6.36
CA GLU A 317 -7.95 -8.63 7.67
C GLU A 317 -6.41 -8.66 7.66
N LYS A 318 -5.78 -9.08 6.56
CA LYS A 318 -4.31 -8.98 6.37
C LYS A 318 -3.87 -7.52 6.35
N ALA A 319 -4.55 -6.66 5.59
CA ALA A 319 -4.31 -5.22 5.54
C ALA A 319 -4.42 -4.60 6.94
N ARG A 320 -5.49 -4.89 7.69
CA ARG A 320 -5.64 -4.40 9.08
C ARG A 320 -4.51 -4.84 9.99
N SER A 321 -3.98 -6.04 9.80
CA SER A 321 -2.89 -6.58 10.62
C SER A 321 -1.56 -5.93 10.24
N PHE A 322 -1.32 -5.70 8.95
CA PHE A 322 -0.21 -4.89 8.45
C PHE A 322 -0.24 -3.46 9.01
N LEU A 323 -1.40 -2.81 9.00
CA LEU A 323 -1.55 -1.48 9.58
C LEU A 323 -1.24 -1.46 11.08
N LYS A 324 -1.69 -2.48 11.83
CA LYS A 324 -1.39 -2.62 13.28
C LYS A 324 0.11 -2.78 13.55
N ALA A 325 0.79 -3.59 12.75
CA ALA A 325 2.24 -3.80 12.86
C ALA A 325 3.04 -2.51 12.60
N ASN A 326 2.47 -1.59 11.81
CA ASN A 326 3.09 -0.34 11.40
C ASN A 326 2.63 0.90 12.19
N VAL A 327 1.90 0.73 13.29
CA VAL A 327 1.48 1.85 14.16
C VAL A 327 2.69 2.55 14.78
N GLU A 328 2.65 3.87 14.79
CA GLU A 328 3.62 4.67 15.54
C GLU A 328 3.21 4.77 17.03
N GLY A 329 4.06 4.26 17.92
CA GLY A 329 3.85 4.27 19.37
C GLY A 329 3.00 3.10 19.89
N ASP A 330 2.69 3.12 21.20
CA ASP A 330 2.03 1.99 21.88
C ASP A 330 0.52 1.87 21.58
N LYS A 331 -0.10 2.92 21.03
CA LYS A 331 -1.55 2.98 20.77
C LYS A 331 -1.84 3.62 19.42
N PRO A 332 -2.79 3.05 18.64
CA PRO A 332 -3.24 3.66 17.40
C PRO A 332 -3.78 5.09 17.66
N SER A 333 -3.23 6.06 16.93
CA SER A 333 -3.73 7.43 16.91
C SER A 333 -4.06 7.84 15.48
N PHE A 334 -5.01 8.76 15.31
CA PHE A 334 -5.52 9.16 14.00
C PHE A 334 -5.28 10.63 13.72
N VAL A 335 -5.09 10.95 12.45
CA VAL A 335 -5.01 12.31 11.94
C VAL A 335 -6.02 12.47 10.82
N ASN A 336 -6.68 13.63 10.79
CA ASN A 336 -7.54 14.01 9.67
C ASN A 336 -6.71 14.79 8.67
N ILE A 337 -6.56 14.24 7.45
CA ILE A 337 -5.87 14.90 6.33
C ILE A 337 -6.84 15.51 5.32
N GLY A 338 -8.14 15.33 5.54
CA GLY A 338 -9.21 15.83 4.69
C GLY A 338 -9.63 17.27 5.01
N GLY A 339 -10.31 17.89 4.04
CA GLY A 339 -10.82 19.25 4.17
C GLY A 339 -12.08 19.36 5.04
N ARG A 340 -12.49 20.60 5.33
CA ARG A 340 -13.72 20.90 6.09
C ARG A 340 -14.93 20.24 5.42
N GLY A 341 -15.62 19.36 6.15
CA GLY A 341 -16.81 18.64 5.66
C GLY A 341 -16.53 17.36 4.86
N LYS A 342 -15.25 17.05 4.57
CA LYS A 342 -14.81 15.81 3.91
C LYS A 342 -13.61 15.22 4.67
N PRO A 343 -13.82 14.73 5.92
CA PRO A 343 -12.72 14.18 6.70
C PRO A 343 -12.14 12.93 6.02
N GLU A 344 -10.82 12.85 6.00
CA GLU A 344 -10.06 11.67 5.56
C GLU A 344 -9.18 11.24 6.72
N TRP A 345 -9.38 10.02 7.22
CA TRP A 345 -8.70 9.55 8.42
C TRP A 345 -7.53 8.64 8.06
N CYS A 346 -6.34 8.99 8.55
CA CYS A 346 -5.17 8.14 8.51
C CYS A 346 -4.73 7.81 9.93
N PHE A 347 -4.23 6.61 10.18
CA PHE A 347 -3.52 6.36 11.44
C PHE A 347 -2.09 6.89 11.37
N ARG A 348 -1.53 7.31 12.50
CA ARG A 348 -0.11 7.64 12.58
C ARG A 348 0.70 6.37 12.47
N SER A 349 1.51 6.28 11.42
CA SER A 349 2.24 5.10 11.04
C SER A 349 3.72 5.41 10.83
N ARG A 350 4.53 4.37 10.80
CA ARG A 350 5.93 4.45 10.36
C ARG A 350 6.07 4.39 8.83
N LEU A 351 4.95 4.25 8.10
CA LEU A 351 4.95 4.06 6.65
C LEU A 351 5.47 5.28 5.91
N SER A 352 6.03 5.04 4.73
CA SER A 352 6.56 6.07 3.84
C SER A 352 5.53 7.09 3.38
N ASN A 353 4.29 6.63 3.18
CA ASN A 353 3.19 7.44 2.69
C ASN A 353 2.00 7.33 3.64
N ILE A 354 1.52 8.48 4.12
CA ILE A 354 0.37 8.56 5.02
C ILE A 354 -0.92 8.02 4.39
N TYR A 355 -1.03 8.04 3.06
CA TYR A 355 -2.17 7.45 2.35
C TYR A 355 -2.23 5.93 2.50
N MET A 356 -1.09 5.23 2.58
CA MET A 356 -1.08 3.78 2.91
C MET A 356 -1.73 3.51 4.27
N ALA A 357 -1.71 4.50 5.16
CA ALA A 357 -2.32 4.45 6.47
C ALA A 357 -3.78 4.94 6.52
N LYS A 358 -4.37 5.26 5.37
CA LYS A 358 -5.76 5.75 5.29
C LYS A 358 -6.72 4.60 5.57
N VAL A 359 -7.75 4.94 6.36
CA VAL A 359 -8.81 4.01 6.74
C VAL A 359 -10.16 4.67 6.53
N TYR A 360 -11.11 3.87 6.08
CA TYR A 360 -12.49 4.30 5.91
C TYR A 360 -13.32 3.85 7.11
N PRO A 361 -13.75 4.78 8.00
CA PRO A 361 -14.59 4.42 9.13
C PRO A 361 -16.01 4.06 8.66
N PRO A 362 -16.70 3.16 9.36
CA PRO A 362 -18.07 2.82 9.01
C PRO A 362 -18.98 4.03 9.21
N ALA A 363 -19.84 4.27 8.23
CA ALA A 363 -20.94 5.21 8.35
C ALA A 363 -22.04 4.61 9.24
N SER A 364 -22.73 5.46 10.00
CA SER A 364 -23.95 5.10 10.72
C SER A 364 -25.03 6.12 10.43
N VAL A 365 -26.27 5.68 10.26
CA VAL A 365 -27.41 6.59 10.06
C VAL A 365 -28.08 6.76 11.43
N SER A 366 -28.27 8.00 11.87
CA SER A 366 -29.04 8.28 13.09
C SER A 366 -30.53 8.00 12.84
N ASN A 367 -31.30 7.87 13.92
CA ASN A 367 -32.77 7.72 13.86
C ASN A 367 -33.49 8.90 13.17
N THR A 368 -32.76 9.98 12.86
CA THR A 368 -33.24 11.17 12.14
C THR A 368 -32.72 11.23 10.69
N GLY A 369 -32.16 10.14 10.16
CA GLY A 369 -31.63 10.05 8.80
C GLY A 369 -30.25 10.71 8.60
N LYS A 370 -29.61 11.24 9.65
CA LYS A 370 -28.29 11.87 9.51
C LYS A 370 -27.18 10.82 9.49
N ILE A 371 -26.37 10.83 8.44
CA ILE A 371 -25.14 10.02 8.37
C ILE A 371 -24.12 10.61 9.35
N ARG A 372 -23.69 9.80 10.32
CA ARG A 372 -22.59 10.05 11.25
C ARG A 372 -21.47 9.06 10.98
N GLN A 373 -20.27 9.56 10.73
CA GLN A 373 -19.07 8.73 10.73
C GLN A 373 -18.67 8.42 12.18
N LYS A 374 -18.43 7.14 12.49
CA LYS A 374 -17.88 6.75 13.79
C LYS A 374 -16.40 7.14 13.87
N SER A 375 -15.88 7.30 15.08
CA SER A 375 -14.43 7.42 15.29
C SER A 375 -13.72 6.25 14.61
N PRO A 376 -12.67 6.51 13.82
CA PRO A 376 -11.96 5.45 13.11
C PRO A 376 -11.31 4.48 14.10
N THR A 377 -11.36 3.19 13.77
CA THR A 377 -10.60 2.13 14.45
C THR A 377 -10.13 1.16 13.39
N ILE A 378 -8.89 0.65 13.51
CA ILE A 378 -8.34 -0.30 12.53
C ILE A 378 -9.23 -1.55 12.45
N SER A 379 -9.72 -2.05 13.58
CA SER A 379 -10.54 -3.27 13.61
C SER A 379 -11.93 -3.14 12.96
N LYS A 380 -12.44 -1.93 12.73
CA LYS A 380 -13.80 -1.69 12.20
C LYS A 380 -13.80 -1.00 10.84
N THR A 381 -12.64 -0.76 10.25
CA THR A 381 -12.54 -0.11 8.94
C THR A 381 -13.11 -1.01 7.85
N SER A 382 -13.88 -0.45 6.92
CA SER A 382 -14.53 -1.21 5.84
C SER A 382 -13.65 -1.38 4.60
N ALA A 383 -12.60 -0.58 4.45
CA ALA A 383 -11.66 -0.60 3.33
C ALA A 383 -10.34 0.05 3.76
N THR A 384 -9.25 -0.27 3.07
CA THR A 384 -7.94 0.34 3.29
C THR A 384 -7.32 0.80 1.98
N GLU A 385 -6.15 1.41 2.05
CA GLU A 385 -5.31 1.74 0.91
C GLU A 385 -4.09 0.80 0.79
N VAL A 386 -4.08 -0.32 1.52
CA VAL A 386 -2.87 -1.15 1.63
C VAL A 386 -2.55 -1.80 0.30
N PHE A 387 -3.50 -2.55 -0.27
CA PHE A 387 -3.24 -3.28 -1.52
C PHE A 387 -3.29 -2.37 -2.75
N SER A 388 -4.13 -1.32 -2.76
CA SER A 388 -4.11 -0.29 -3.81
C SER A 388 -2.74 0.37 -3.91
N MET A 389 -2.19 0.83 -2.79
CA MET A 389 -0.84 1.43 -2.77
C MET A 389 0.25 0.42 -3.07
N ALA A 390 0.11 -0.84 -2.64
CA ALA A 390 1.11 -1.87 -2.92
C ALA A 390 1.20 -2.19 -4.42
N LEU A 391 0.06 -2.33 -5.09
CA LEU A 391 0.00 -2.59 -6.53
C LEU A 391 0.52 -1.41 -7.34
N GLN A 392 0.20 -0.18 -6.90
CA GLN A 392 0.70 1.05 -7.51
C GLN A 392 2.25 1.08 -7.61
N LEU A 393 2.96 0.42 -6.69
CA LEU A 393 4.44 0.38 -6.69
C LEU A 393 5.04 -0.22 -7.96
N TYR A 394 4.26 -0.99 -8.73
CA TYR A 394 4.72 -1.48 -10.03
C TYR A 394 5.04 -0.33 -10.98
N HIS A 395 4.22 0.73 -11.00
CA HIS A 395 4.39 1.88 -11.90
C HIS A 395 5.02 3.10 -11.21
N ASP A 396 4.99 3.14 -9.88
CA ASP A 396 5.46 4.28 -9.09
C ASP A 396 6.85 4.01 -8.50
N LYS A 397 7.89 4.35 -9.27
CA LYS A 397 9.30 4.18 -8.88
C LYS A 397 9.67 4.87 -7.57
N GLU A 398 9.07 6.04 -7.31
CA GLU A 398 9.37 6.84 -6.12
C GLU A 398 8.74 6.20 -4.91
N ALA A 399 7.46 5.83 -4.99
CA ALA A 399 6.77 5.12 -3.92
C ALA A 399 7.41 3.75 -3.64
N ALA A 400 7.82 3.02 -4.67
CA ALA A 400 8.44 1.69 -4.54
C ALA A 400 9.75 1.80 -3.75
N ALA A 401 10.60 2.72 -4.15
CA ALA A 401 11.86 2.93 -3.46
C ALA A 401 11.65 3.54 -2.06
N ALA A 402 10.65 4.39 -1.85
CA ALA A 402 10.32 4.91 -0.53
C ALA A 402 9.97 3.77 0.43
N SER A 403 9.05 2.92 -0.02
CA SER A 403 8.53 1.80 0.74
C SER A 403 9.64 0.84 1.15
N LEU A 404 10.51 0.48 0.21
CA LEU A 404 11.62 -0.42 0.47
C LEU A 404 12.65 0.20 1.43
N MET A 405 13.06 1.44 1.19
CA MET A 405 14.09 2.09 2.01
C MET A 405 13.63 2.45 3.42
N ASN A 406 12.32 2.55 3.66
CA ASN A 406 11.76 2.74 5.00
C ASN A 406 11.42 1.41 5.69
N GLY A 407 11.53 0.29 4.98
CA GLY A 407 11.18 -1.02 5.51
C GLY A 407 9.69 -1.13 5.85
N ASP A 408 8.82 -0.53 5.02
CA ASP A 408 7.38 -0.53 5.25
C ASP A 408 6.78 -1.95 5.30
N GLY A 409 7.43 -2.92 4.62
CA GLY A 409 6.95 -4.30 4.51
C GLY A 409 5.86 -4.50 3.45
N LEU A 410 5.56 -3.48 2.64
CA LEU A 410 4.42 -3.47 1.73
C LEU A 410 4.62 -4.42 0.55
N LEU A 411 5.83 -4.45 -0.02
CA LEU A 411 6.19 -5.36 -1.12
C LEU A 411 6.25 -6.81 -0.64
N GLU A 412 6.79 -7.05 0.56
CA GLU A 412 6.78 -8.37 1.19
C GLU A 412 5.35 -8.88 1.38
N LEU A 413 4.44 -8.03 1.89
CA LEU A 413 3.04 -8.41 2.02
C LEU A 413 2.41 -8.71 0.65
N LEU A 414 2.62 -7.84 -0.34
CA LEU A 414 2.02 -8.00 -1.67
C LEU A 414 2.47 -9.29 -2.35
N LEU A 415 3.78 -9.55 -2.41
CA LEU A 415 4.33 -10.71 -3.12
C LEU A 415 3.97 -12.02 -2.41
N GLY A 416 3.95 -12.03 -1.07
CA GLY A 416 3.47 -13.16 -0.30
C GLY A 416 1.99 -13.44 -0.56
N VAL A 417 1.14 -12.41 -0.55
CA VAL A 417 -0.28 -12.54 -0.86
C VAL A 417 -0.49 -12.98 -2.31
N ALA A 418 0.25 -12.42 -3.26
CA ALA A 418 0.17 -12.82 -4.67
C ALA A 418 0.44 -14.32 -4.82
N LYS A 419 1.48 -14.84 -4.15
CA LYS A 419 1.78 -16.27 -4.13
C LYS A 419 0.67 -17.09 -3.48
N GLU A 420 0.13 -16.66 -2.35
CA GLU A 420 -1.02 -17.32 -1.68
C GLU A 420 -2.24 -17.39 -2.59
N LEU A 421 -2.59 -16.29 -3.28
CA LEU A 421 -3.72 -16.23 -4.21
C LEU A 421 -3.54 -17.13 -5.43
N ASN A 422 -2.32 -17.23 -5.95
CA ASN A 422 -2.00 -18.11 -7.09
C ASN A 422 -2.00 -19.60 -6.70
N ASN A 423 -1.73 -19.93 -5.43
CA ASN A 423 -1.79 -21.29 -4.91
C ASN A 423 -3.18 -21.69 -4.39
N ALA A 424 -4.13 -20.76 -4.32
CA ALA A 424 -5.49 -21.01 -3.85
C ALA A 424 -6.36 -21.57 -4.99
N ASP A 425 -6.66 -22.86 -4.91
CA ASP A 425 -7.53 -23.62 -5.83
C ASP A 425 -8.88 -22.93 -6.14
#